data_AF-A0A368BKF3-F1
#
_entry.id   AF-A0A368BKF3-F1
#
_cell.length_a   1.000
_cell.length_b   1.000
_cell.length_c   1.000
_cell.angle_alpha   90.00
_cell.angle_beta   90.00
_cell.angle_gamma   90.00
#
_symmetry.space_group_name_H-M   'P 1'
#
loop_
_entity.id
_entity.type
_entity.pdbx_description
1 polymer ?
#
loop_
_entity_poly.entity_id
_entity_poly.type
_entity_poly.pdbx_seq_one_letter_code
_entity_poly.pdbx_strand_id
1 'polypeptide(L)'
;MSSLTQPLLKTEDWLQRSAKHRSRALAWTQPARDRRARGEKHPVHDFLHTYYRLSLGQLERWHPGIGVNLEDCSEARQMFRQTHYLFREGTCSVDPTQLAPKARTRLKFSLQILQSTTKRPPNFACHGLHEWAMLYDGAEVRHGETVPLRLPRKEIDAVVHSRPLHCSHFDAFRFFAPGAKEMNRLQPDLRARDENEQPGCIHANMDLYKWAAKSLPWVSSDLLWNCFRLATKAREIDMRASPYDLTSFGYDPIKVETPEGRRLYEKLQRHLADEAQPLRESLILQLTKTLNAD
;
A
#
# COMPACT_ATOMS: atom_id res chain seq x y z
N MET A 1 15.50 -29.09 -13.60
CA MET A 1 14.65 -28.71 -12.45
C MET A 1 13.21 -28.95 -12.85
N SER A 2 12.54 -29.93 -12.24
CA SER A 2 11.18 -30.32 -12.63
C SER A 2 10.22 -29.14 -12.42
N SER A 3 9.69 -28.59 -13.51
CA SER A 3 8.59 -27.64 -13.50
C SER A 3 7.37 -28.41 -12.97
N LEU A 4 7.16 -28.38 -11.66
CA LEU A 4 5.87 -28.76 -11.09
C LEU A 4 4.86 -27.73 -11.59
N THR A 5 4.25 -28.03 -12.74
CA THR A 5 3.06 -27.37 -13.24
C THR A 5 2.05 -27.40 -12.10
N GLN A 6 1.66 -26.22 -11.62
CA GLN A 6 0.64 -26.15 -10.58
C GLN A 6 -0.61 -26.87 -11.08
N PRO A 7 -1.25 -27.70 -10.23
CA PRO A 7 -2.43 -28.45 -10.64
C PRO A 7 -3.52 -27.49 -11.10
N LEU A 8 -4.21 -27.86 -12.18
CA LEU A 8 -5.33 -27.14 -12.75
C LEU A 8 -6.40 -26.90 -11.66
N LEU A 9 -6.81 -25.65 -11.45
CA LEU A 9 -7.93 -25.34 -10.56
C LEU A 9 -9.25 -25.58 -11.30
N LYS A 10 -10.03 -26.53 -10.78
CA LYS A 10 -11.34 -26.87 -11.31
C LYS A 10 -12.33 -25.73 -11.13
N THR A 11 -13.37 -25.74 -11.97
CA THR A 11 -14.38 -24.68 -12.01
C THR A 11 -14.95 -24.37 -10.62
N GLU A 12 -15.34 -25.42 -9.88
CA GLU A 12 -15.88 -25.28 -8.52
C GLU A 12 -14.87 -24.65 -7.55
N ASP A 13 -13.61 -25.09 -7.59
CA ASP A 13 -12.56 -24.61 -6.69
C ASP A 13 -12.28 -23.12 -6.87
N TRP A 14 -12.09 -22.67 -8.12
CA TRP A 14 -11.74 -21.27 -8.37
C TRP A 14 -12.95 -20.36 -8.18
N LEU A 15 -14.17 -20.80 -8.48
CA LEU A 15 -15.39 -20.05 -8.16
C LEU A 15 -15.55 -19.89 -6.65
N GLN A 16 -15.26 -20.93 -5.86
CA GLN A 16 -15.29 -20.84 -4.40
C GLN A 16 -14.25 -19.84 -3.88
N ARG A 17 -13.02 -19.85 -4.41
CA ARG A 17 -11.97 -18.87 -4.07
C ARG A 17 -12.39 -17.44 -4.45
N SER A 18 -12.97 -17.26 -5.63
CA SER A 18 -13.48 -15.98 -6.12
C SER A 18 -14.59 -15.44 -5.22
N ALA A 19 -15.56 -16.29 -4.84
CA ALA A 19 -16.64 -15.92 -3.93
C ALA A 19 -16.13 -15.55 -2.52
N LYS A 20 -15.19 -16.34 -1.97
CA LYS A 20 -14.55 -16.03 -0.68
C LYS A 20 -13.80 -14.69 -0.71
N HIS A 21 -13.04 -14.43 -1.77
CA HIS A 21 -12.36 -13.14 -1.95
C HIS A 21 -13.34 -11.99 -2.03
N ARG A 22 -14.40 -12.12 -2.84
CA ARG A 22 -15.43 -11.09 -2.99
C ARG A 22 -16.14 -10.81 -1.67
N SER A 23 -16.54 -11.84 -0.93
CA SER A 23 -17.19 -11.68 0.39
C SER A 23 -16.29 -10.92 1.36
N ARG A 24 -15.01 -11.30 1.43
CA ARG A 24 -14.00 -10.64 2.26
C ARG A 24 -13.78 -9.18 1.87
N ALA A 25 -13.72 -8.89 0.57
CA ALA A 25 -13.60 -7.52 0.07
C ALA A 25 -14.84 -6.68 0.36
N LEU A 26 -16.05 -7.24 0.16
CA LEU A 26 -17.33 -6.56 0.41
C LEU A 26 -17.51 -6.15 1.88
N ALA A 27 -17.06 -6.98 2.82
CA ALA A 27 -17.07 -6.62 4.24
C ALA A 27 -16.31 -5.31 4.53
N TRP A 28 -15.37 -4.94 3.66
CA TRP A 28 -14.60 -3.72 3.77
C TRP A 28 -15.13 -2.61 2.85
N THR A 29 -15.46 -2.93 1.61
CA THR A 29 -15.87 -1.94 0.60
C THR A 29 -17.29 -1.44 0.79
N GLN A 30 -18.20 -2.26 1.33
CA GLN A 30 -19.59 -1.86 1.54
C GLN A 30 -19.72 -0.71 2.56
N PRO A 31 -19.09 -0.75 3.76
CA PRO A 31 -19.08 0.40 4.67
C PRO A 31 -18.55 1.69 4.04
N ALA A 32 -17.55 1.60 3.15
CA ALA A 32 -17.04 2.76 2.44
C ALA A 32 -18.05 3.33 1.44
N ARG A 33 -18.81 2.48 0.75
CA ARG A 33 -19.93 2.91 -0.12
C ARG A 33 -21.04 3.57 0.68
N ASP A 34 -21.40 2.99 1.82
CA ASP A 34 -22.48 3.48 2.68
C ASP A 34 -22.14 4.87 3.25
N ARG A 35 -20.91 5.06 3.74
CA ARG A 35 -20.41 6.39 4.18
C ARG A 35 -20.46 7.40 3.03
N ARG A 36 -19.94 7.02 1.85
CA ARG A 36 -19.95 7.91 0.67
C ARG A 36 -21.37 8.31 0.26
N ALA A 37 -22.34 7.39 0.35
CA ALA A 37 -23.74 7.69 0.05
C ALA A 37 -24.35 8.71 1.02
N ARG A 38 -23.90 8.72 2.29
CA ARG A 38 -24.29 9.72 3.30
C ARG A 38 -23.43 10.99 3.30
N GLY A 39 -22.44 11.09 2.42
CA GLY A 39 -21.49 12.22 2.40
C GLY A 39 -20.51 12.22 3.57
N GLU A 40 -20.38 11.12 4.30
CA GLU A 40 -19.48 10.99 5.44
C GLU A 40 -18.04 10.69 4.99
N LYS A 41 -17.07 11.36 5.60
CA LYS A 41 -15.63 11.13 5.38
C LYS A 41 -15.04 10.32 6.54
N HIS A 42 -14.10 9.43 6.26
CA HIS A 42 -13.33 8.70 7.25
C HIS A 42 -11.82 8.84 7.01
N PRO A 43 -11.05 9.47 7.92
CA PRO A 43 -9.66 9.89 7.66
C PRO A 43 -8.67 8.74 7.43
N VAL A 44 -8.95 7.56 8.01
CA VAL A 44 -8.14 6.33 7.83
C VAL A 44 -8.62 5.53 6.62
N HIS A 45 -9.85 5.04 6.65
CA HIS A 45 -10.36 4.12 5.61
C HIS A 45 -10.40 4.74 4.21
N ASP A 46 -10.85 5.99 4.05
CA ASP A 46 -11.09 6.54 2.71
C ASP A 46 -9.78 6.91 1.97
N PHE A 47 -8.68 7.06 2.72
CA PHE A 47 -7.37 7.39 2.20
C PHE A 47 -6.89 6.36 1.16
N LEU A 48 -7.05 5.06 1.44
CA LEU A 48 -6.48 4.02 0.59
C LEU A 48 -7.10 3.96 -0.82
N HIS A 49 -8.38 4.29 -0.99
CA HIS A 49 -9.01 4.34 -2.33
C HIS A 49 -8.68 5.63 -3.04
N THR A 50 -8.76 6.75 -2.31
CA THR A 50 -8.58 8.08 -2.88
C THR A 50 -7.13 8.28 -3.32
N TYR A 51 -6.18 7.83 -2.51
CA TYR A 51 -4.76 8.00 -2.75
C TYR A 51 -4.21 7.01 -3.79
N TYR A 52 -4.49 5.72 -3.65
CA TYR A 52 -3.95 4.70 -4.56
C TYR A 52 -4.78 4.43 -5.81
N ARG A 53 -5.98 5.01 -5.90
CA ARG A 53 -6.87 5.00 -7.08
C ARG A 53 -7.23 3.60 -7.59
N LEU A 54 -7.25 2.59 -6.71
CA LEU A 54 -7.89 1.31 -7.01
C LEU A 54 -9.37 1.41 -6.63
N SER A 55 -10.27 1.18 -7.59
CA SER A 55 -11.71 1.22 -7.31
C SER A 55 -12.11 0.06 -6.40
N LEU A 56 -13.17 0.25 -5.60
CA LEU A 56 -13.72 -0.78 -4.73
C LEU A 56 -14.10 -2.05 -5.52
N GLY A 57 -14.69 -1.89 -6.71
CA GLY A 57 -15.02 -3.03 -7.58
C GLY A 57 -13.80 -3.77 -8.13
N GLN A 58 -12.66 -3.09 -8.32
CA GLN A 58 -11.41 -3.76 -8.68
C GLN A 58 -10.83 -4.54 -7.49
N LEU A 59 -10.94 -4.03 -6.26
CA LEU A 59 -10.53 -4.75 -5.06
C LEU A 59 -11.39 -6.02 -4.83
N GLU A 60 -12.69 -5.94 -5.14
CA GLU A 60 -13.65 -7.05 -5.05
C GLU A 60 -13.45 -8.13 -6.12
N ARG A 61 -12.80 -7.79 -7.25
CA ARG A 61 -12.56 -8.73 -8.35
C ARG A 61 -11.42 -9.67 -8.02
N TRP A 62 -11.68 -10.97 -8.21
CA TRP A 62 -10.68 -12.00 -8.01
C TRP A 62 -9.84 -12.22 -9.27
N HIS A 63 -8.53 -12.38 -9.07
CA HIS A 63 -7.53 -12.70 -10.06
C HIS A 63 -6.63 -13.81 -9.50
N PRO A 64 -6.38 -14.89 -10.26
CA PRO A 64 -5.56 -16.00 -9.79
C PRO A 64 -4.07 -15.63 -9.68
N GLY A 65 -3.60 -14.67 -10.48
CA GLY A 65 -2.20 -14.28 -10.58
C GLY A 65 -1.38 -15.20 -11.49
N ILE A 66 -0.12 -14.85 -11.69
CA ILE A 66 0.80 -15.56 -12.58
C ILE A 66 1.10 -16.99 -12.11
N GLY A 67 1.11 -17.93 -13.06
CA GLY A 67 1.47 -19.34 -12.83
C GLY A 67 0.33 -20.22 -12.33
N VAL A 68 -0.89 -19.71 -12.27
CA VAL A 68 -2.10 -20.47 -11.89
C VAL A 68 -2.95 -20.73 -13.12
N ASN A 69 -3.26 -22.00 -13.38
CA ASN A 69 -4.15 -22.42 -14.46
C ASN A 69 -5.54 -22.73 -13.91
N LEU A 70 -6.56 -22.17 -14.53
CA LEU A 70 -7.97 -22.46 -14.25
C LEU A 70 -8.54 -23.34 -15.36
N GLU A 71 -9.56 -24.12 -15.06
CA GLU A 71 -10.37 -24.79 -16.08
C GLU A 71 -11.06 -23.75 -16.98
N ASP A 72 -10.99 -23.97 -18.29
CA ASP A 72 -11.69 -23.14 -19.28
C ASP A 72 -13.19 -23.50 -19.28
N CYS A 73 -13.99 -22.63 -18.68
CA CYS A 73 -15.43 -22.74 -18.59
C CYS A 73 -16.13 -21.42 -18.96
N SER A 74 -17.45 -21.46 -19.08
CA SER A 74 -18.25 -20.30 -19.47
C SER A 74 -18.08 -19.11 -18.53
N GLU A 75 -17.97 -19.39 -17.23
CA GLU A 75 -17.79 -18.44 -16.15
C GLU A 75 -16.42 -17.77 -16.23
N ALA A 76 -15.36 -18.53 -16.56
CA ALA A 76 -14.03 -17.98 -16.78
C ALA A 76 -14.01 -17.03 -17.99
N ARG A 77 -14.68 -17.41 -19.09
CA ARG A 77 -14.80 -16.58 -20.30
C ARG A 77 -15.60 -15.31 -20.10
N GLN A 78 -16.59 -15.32 -19.21
CA GLN A 78 -17.33 -14.12 -18.81
C GLN A 78 -16.50 -13.24 -17.86
N MET A 79 -15.78 -13.86 -16.92
CA MET A 79 -15.05 -13.15 -15.87
C MET A 79 -13.69 -12.60 -16.33
N PHE A 80 -12.99 -13.22 -17.27
CA PHE A 80 -11.62 -12.85 -17.63
C PHE A 80 -11.52 -12.34 -19.07
N ARG A 81 -10.95 -11.15 -19.23
CA ARG A 81 -10.80 -10.53 -20.56
C ARG A 81 -9.62 -11.12 -21.29
N GLN A 82 -9.82 -11.51 -22.54
CA GLN A 82 -8.78 -12.09 -23.39
C GLN A 82 -7.54 -11.21 -23.49
N THR A 83 -7.65 -9.88 -23.37
CA THR A 83 -6.52 -8.94 -23.38
C THR A 83 -5.45 -9.16 -22.30
N HIS A 84 -5.73 -9.96 -21.27
CA HIS A 84 -4.76 -10.32 -20.24
C HIS A 84 -4.72 -11.83 -19.96
N TYR A 85 -5.62 -12.60 -20.58
CA TYR A 85 -5.85 -14.01 -20.27
C TYR A 85 -5.86 -14.83 -21.54
N LEU A 86 -5.14 -15.94 -21.52
CA LEU A 86 -5.12 -16.91 -22.60
C LEU A 86 -6.08 -18.05 -22.27
N PHE A 87 -6.89 -18.43 -23.25
CA PHE A 87 -7.74 -19.62 -23.20
C PHE A 87 -7.21 -20.62 -24.22
N ARG A 88 -6.64 -21.73 -23.76
CA ARG A 88 -6.00 -22.74 -24.62
C ARG A 88 -6.04 -24.11 -23.97
N GLU A 89 -6.29 -25.15 -24.76
CA GLU A 89 -6.22 -26.56 -24.34
C GLU A 89 -7.05 -26.86 -23.08
N GLY A 90 -8.24 -26.24 -22.97
CA GLY A 90 -9.13 -26.41 -21.82
C GLY A 90 -8.69 -25.67 -20.55
N THR A 91 -7.76 -24.73 -20.66
CA THR A 91 -7.25 -23.92 -19.54
C THR A 91 -7.40 -22.42 -19.77
N CYS A 92 -7.52 -21.67 -18.68
CA CYS A 92 -7.53 -20.21 -18.61
C CYS A 92 -6.46 -19.74 -17.61
N SER A 93 -5.54 -18.88 -18.05
CA SER A 93 -4.50 -18.30 -17.18
C SER A 93 -4.14 -16.90 -17.62
N VAL A 94 -3.51 -16.12 -16.73
CA VAL A 94 -2.96 -14.82 -17.14
C VAL A 94 -1.79 -15.05 -18.10
N ASP A 95 -1.72 -14.24 -19.15
CA ASP A 95 -0.76 -14.39 -20.23
C ASP A 95 0.16 -13.17 -20.33
N PRO A 96 1.39 -13.25 -19.78
CA PRO A 96 2.33 -12.14 -19.81
C PRO A 96 2.78 -11.73 -21.22
N THR A 97 2.61 -12.57 -22.23
CA THR A 97 2.93 -12.20 -23.62
C THR A 97 2.03 -11.07 -24.12
N GLN A 98 0.86 -10.91 -23.51
CA GLN A 98 -0.09 -9.82 -23.77
C GLN A 98 0.18 -8.54 -22.97
N LEU A 99 1.27 -8.50 -22.20
CA LEU A 99 1.64 -7.34 -21.40
C LEU A 99 2.05 -6.17 -22.29
N ALA A 100 1.16 -5.18 -22.41
CA ALA A 100 1.42 -3.97 -23.17
C ALA A 100 2.75 -3.28 -22.74
N PRO A 101 3.52 -2.67 -23.67
CA PRO A 101 4.83 -2.10 -23.37
C PRO A 101 4.84 -1.11 -22.19
N LYS A 102 3.84 -0.23 -22.11
CA LYS A 102 3.69 0.73 -20.99
C LYS A 102 3.46 0.02 -19.64
N ALA A 103 2.70 -1.08 -19.64
CA ALA A 103 2.50 -1.88 -18.44
C ALA A 103 3.80 -2.58 -18.03
N ARG A 104 4.55 -3.14 -19.00
CA ARG A 104 5.86 -3.75 -18.75
C ARG A 104 6.85 -2.78 -18.10
N THR A 105 6.96 -1.55 -18.61
CA THR A 105 7.81 -0.51 -18.01
C THR A 105 7.40 -0.20 -16.56
N ARG A 106 6.10 -0.08 -16.29
CA ARG A 106 5.59 0.14 -14.92
C ARG A 106 5.92 -1.01 -13.98
N LEU A 107 5.79 -2.26 -14.42
CA LEU A 107 6.12 -3.43 -13.62
C LEU A 107 7.63 -3.52 -13.35
N LYS A 108 8.47 -3.20 -14.35
CA LYS A 108 9.93 -3.12 -14.17
C LYS A 108 10.31 -2.10 -13.09
N PHE A 109 9.71 -0.91 -13.14
CA PHE A 109 9.91 0.11 -12.11
C PHE A 109 9.45 -0.36 -10.73
N SER A 110 8.27 -1.00 -10.65
CA SER A 110 7.74 -1.55 -9.40
C SER A 110 8.64 -2.65 -8.82
N LEU A 111 9.18 -3.52 -9.67
CA LEU A 111 10.14 -4.55 -9.26
C LEU A 111 11.44 -3.93 -8.75
N GLN A 112 11.99 -2.96 -9.46
CA GLN A 112 13.22 -2.26 -9.08
C GLN A 112 13.09 -1.60 -7.70
N ILE A 113 12.02 -0.84 -7.45
CA ILE A 113 11.86 -0.16 -6.15
C ILE A 113 11.70 -1.16 -5.00
N LEU A 114 10.97 -2.26 -5.20
CA LEU A 114 10.79 -3.32 -4.19
C LEU A 114 12.13 -4.01 -3.87
N GLN A 115 12.92 -4.33 -4.90
CA GLN A 115 14.23 -4.96 -4.74
C GLN A 115 15.23 -4.01 -4.06
N SER A 116 15.30 -2.75 -4.49
CA SER A 116 16.20 -1.76 -3.89
C SER A 116 15.84 -1.51 -2.42
N THR A 117 14.55 -1.42 -2.09
CA THR A 117 14.09 -1.28 -0.69
C THR A 117 14.55 -2.45 0.18
N THR A 118 14.49 -3.68 -0.32
CA THR A 118 14.88 -4.89 0.43
C THR A 118 16.37 -4.92 0.77
N LYS A 119 17.21 -4.30 -0.06
CA LYS A 119 18.68 -4.32 0.11
C LYS A 119 19.19 -3.33 1.15
N ARG A 120 18.35 -2.46 1.71
CA ARG A 120 18.76 -1.43 2.67
C ARG A 120 18.52 -1.85 4.11
N PRO A 121 19.34 -1.37 5.06
CA PRO A 121 19.03 -1.51 6.47
C PRO A 121 17.76 -0.73 6.81
N PRO A 122 16.87 -1.29 7.66
CA PRO A 122 15.70 -0.56 8.11
C PRO A 122 16.08 0.62 9.01
N ASN A 123 15.39 1.74 8.84
CA ASN A 123 15.51 2.95 9.66
C ASN A 123 14.16 3.29 10.31
N PHE A 124 14.17 3.49 11.63
CA PHE A 124 12.97 3.75 12.45
C PHE A 124 12.97 5.16 13.08
N ALA A 125 13.92 6.02 12.73
CA ALA A 125 14.10 7.35 13.33
C ALA A 125 13.12 8.42 12.83
N CYS A 126 12.19 8.09 11.93
CA CYS A 126 11.18 9.04 11.44
C CYS A 126 10.14 9.37 12.53
N HIS A 127 9.74 8.39 13.34
CA HIS A 127 8.74 8.52 14.41
C HIS A 127 7.42 9.20 13.99
N GLY A 128 6.99 9.04 12.74
CA GLY A 128 5.74 9.63 12.25
C GLY A 128 5.79 11.14 12.01
N LEU A 129 6.95 11.79 12.16
CA LEU A 129 7.07 13.25 12.11
C LEU A 129 6.87 13.85 10.73
N HIS A 130 6.72 13.03 9.69
CA HIS A 130 6.39 13.51 8.35
C HIS A 130 5.04 14.24 8.29
N GLU A 131 4.01 13.83 9.04
CA GLU A 131 2.73 14.54 9.08
C GLU A 131 2.84 15.87 9.86
N TRP A 132 3.76 15.93 10.83
CA TRP A 132 4.03 17.14 11.60
C TRP A 132 4.76 18.18 10.76
N ALA A 133 5.75 17.72 10.00
CA ALA A 133 6.52 18.54 9.05
C ALA A 133 5.65 19.15 7.94
N MET A 134 4.52 18.54 7.59
CA MET A 134 3.55 19.10 6.64
C MET A 134 2.76 20.30 7.20
N LEU A 135 2.64 20.41 8.52
CA LEU A 135 1.89 21.50 9.21
C LEU A 135 2.79 22.60 9.77
N TYR A 136 4.10 22.43 9.65
CA TYR A 136 5.09 23.32 10.24
C TYR A 136 5.00 24.76 9.70
N ASP A 137 5.23 25.73 10.58
CA ASP A 137 5.32 27.17 10.27
C ASP A 137 4.09 27.72 9.54
N GLY A 138 2.91 27.40 10.08
CA GLY A 138 1.66 27.97 9.63
C GLY A 138 1.06 27.34 8.37
N ALA A 139 1.68 26.31 7.80
CA ALA A 139 1.20 25.61 6.60
C ALA A 139 -0.26 25.12 6.71
N GLU A 140 -0.95 24.96 5.58
CA GLU A 140 -2.37 24.61 5.54
C GLU A 140 -2.67 23.25 6.19
N VAL A 141 -3.80 23.16 6.90
CA VAL A 141 -4.23 21.94 7.59
C VAL A 141 -4.91 20.99 6.59
N ARG A 142 -4.16 20.00 6.09
CA ARG A 142 -4.61 19.07 5.03
C ARG A 142 -5.86 18.26 5.38
N HIS A 143 -6.07 17.96 6.66
CA HIS A 143 -7.23 17.20 7.13
C HIS A 143 -8.21 18.03 7.96
N GLY A 144 -8.08 19.37 7.95
CA GLY A 144 -8.79 20.27 8.87
C GLY A 144 -10.32 20.28 8.72
N GLU A 145 -10.83 19.91 7.55
CA GLU A 145 -12.28 19.75 7.34
C GLU A 145 -12.88 18.52 8.03
N THR A 146 -12.03 17.55 8.42
CA THR A 146 -12.48 16.22 8.86
C THR A 146 -12.00 15.87 10.27
N VAL A 147 -10.81 16.33 10.67
CA VAL A 147 -10.22 16.06 11.98
C VAL A 147 -9.54 17.32 12.52
N PRO A 148 -9.83 17.71 13.79
CA PRO A 148 -9.15 18.84 14.41
C PRO A 148 -7.70 18.49 14.79
N LEU A 149 -6.92 19.50 15.15
CA LEU A 149 -5.59 19.29 15.73
C LEU A 149 -5.72 18.94 17.21
N ARG A 150 -4.89 18.00 17.68
CA ARG A 150 -4.86 17.60 19.10
C ARG A 150 -3.95 18.48 19.97
N LEU A 151 -3.07 19.27 19.34
CA LEU A 151 -2.14 20.21 19.98
C LEU A 151 -2.24 21.59 19.31
N PRO A 152 -1.96 22.68 20.04
CA PRO A 152 -1.77 24.00 19.43
C PRO A 152 -0.63 24.00 18.41
N ARG A 153 -0.74 24.83 17.37
CA ARG A 153 0.29 24.94 16.31
C ARG A 153 1.70 25.19 16.84
N LYS A 154 1.83 26.09 17.83
CA LYS A 154 3.12 26.40 18.45
C LYS A 154 3.81 25.17 19.07
N GLU A 155 3.03 24.22 19.60
CA GLU A 155 3.57 22.97 20.14
C GLU A 155 3.95 21.99 19.03
N ILE A 156 3.18 21.93 17.94
CA ILE A 156 3.52 21.16 16.73
C ILE A 156 4.87 21.64 16.17
N ASP A 157 5.04 22.96 16.04
CA ASP A 157 6.29 23.56 15.55
C ASP A 157 7.46 23.26 16.49
N ALA A 158 7.25 23.35 17.81
CA ALA A 158 8.27 23.00 18.79
C ALA A 158 8.70 21.52 18.69
N VAL A 159 7.78 20.60 18.41
CA VAL A 159 8.11 19.17 18.20
C VAL A 159 8.96 18.99 16.95
N VAL A 160 8.59 19.63 15.84
CA VAL A 160 9.36 19.58 14.57
C VAL A 160 10.76 20.16 14.79
N HIS A 161 10.89 21.29 15.51
CA HIS A 161 12.18 21.90 15.83
C HIS A 161 13.07 21.09 16.76
N SER A 162 12.47 20.32 17.68
CA SER A 162 13.22 19.66 18.75
C SER A 162 14.18 18.56 18.28
N ARG A 163 14.08 18.12 17.02
CA ARG A 163 14.88 17.01 16.49
C ARG A 163 14.96 16.98 14.97
N PRO A 164 16.02 16.37 14.39
CA PRO A 164 16.12 16.19 12.95
C PRO A 164 15.00 15.30 12.40
N LEU A 165 14.51 15.63 11.21
CA LEU A 165 13.58 14.77 10.46
C LEU A 165 14.38 13.74 9.64
N HIS A 166 13.83 12.53 9.50
CA HIS A 166 14.50 11.39 8.84
C HIS A 166 13.61 10.75 7.76
N CYS A 167 12.73 11.51 7.13
CA CYS A 167 11.84 10.99 6.11
C CYS A 167 12.65 10.61 4.86
N SER A 168 12.60 9.34 4.49
CA SER A 168 13.21 8.81 3.27
C SER A 168 12.21 8.65 2.12
N HIS A 169 10.92 8.85 2.39
CA HIS A 169 9.82 8.56 1.47
C HIS A 169 9.41 9.82 0.70
N PHE A 170 9.71 9.86 -0.61
CA PHE A 170 9.45 11.05 -1.43
C PHE A 170 7.97 11.49 -1.43
N ASP A 171 7.05 10.53 -1.52
CA ASP A 171 5.62 10.82 -1.65
C ASP A 171 5.03 11.48 -0.38
N ALA A 172 5.69 11.33 0.78
CA ALA A 172 5.42 12.12 1.99
C ALA A 172 6.24 13.42 2.00
N PHE A 173 7.55 13.33 1.77
CA PHE A 173 8.48 14.45 1.82
C PHE A 173 8.07 15.64 0.93
N ARG A 174 7.54 15.39 -0.27
CA ARG A 174 7.12 16.46 -1.20
C ARG A 174 6.08 17.41 -0.62
N PHE A 175 5.33 16.98 0.40
CA PHE A 175 4.31 17.76 1.10
C PHE A 175 4.82 18.52 2.32
N PHE A 176 6.08 18.36 2.73
CA PHE A 176 6.62 19.09 3.87
C PHE A 176 6.51 20.60 3.64
N ALA A 177 6.24 21.34 4.71
CA ALA A 177 6.36 22.79 4.69
C ALA A 177 7.80 23.17 4.29
N PRO A 178 8.02 24.30 3.59
CA PRO A 178 9.34 24.69 3.09
C PRO A 178 10.44 24.64 4.16
N GLY A 179 10.20 25.22 5.34
CA GLY A 179 11.19 25.20 6.43
C GLY A 179 11.48 23.78 6.96
N ALA A 180 10.49 22.89 6.98
CA ALA A 180 10.68 21.52 7.42
C ALA A 180 11.45 20.66 6.39
N LYS A 181 11.46 21.03 5.10
CA LYS A 181 12.28 20.35 4.09
C LYS A 181 13.77 20.51 4.37
N GLU A 182 14.20 21.72 4.73
CA GLU A 182 15.59 22.02 5.08
C GLU A 182 16.05 21.26 6.34
N MET A 183 15.12 20.94 7.25
CA MET A 183 15.40 20.21 8.49
C MET A 183 15.49 18.68 8.31
N ASN A 184 15.08 18.16 7.14
CA ASN A 184 15.14 16.73 6.88
C ASN A 184 16.56 16.32 6.50
N ARG A 185 17.11 15.32 7.21
CA ARG A 185 18.47 14.82 6.98
C ARG A 185 18.68 14.25 5.58
N LEU A 186 17.60 13.80 4.96
CA LEU A 186 17.59 13.30 3.59
C LEU A 186 16.86 14.32 2.72
N GLN A 187 17.17 14.35 1.43
CA GLN A 187 16.42 15.11 0.45
C GLN A 187 15.88 14.14 -0.61
N PRO A 188 14.87 13.32 -0.29
CA PRO A 188 14.33 12.35 -1.24
C PRO A 188 13.85 13.05 -2.51
N ASP A 189 14.16 12.45 -3.66
CA ASP A 189 13.75 12.95 -4.96
C ASP A 189 12.83 11.96 -5.69
N LEU A 190 11.98 12.50 -6.58
CA LEU A 190 11.04 11.72 -7.38
C LEU A 190 11.75 10.70 -8.28
N ARG A 191 12.89 11.10 -8.87
CA ARG A 191 13.67 10.27 -9.81
C ARG A 191 14.54 9.27 -9.07
N ALA A 192 14.97 9.59 -7.86
CA ALA A 192 15.79 8.75 -6.99
C ALA A 192 14.98 8.00 -5.91
N ARG A 193 13.71 7.68 -6.16
CA ARG A 193 12.86 7.00 -5.16
C ARG A 193 13.46 5.66 -4.74
N ASP A 194 13.87 4.85 -5.70
CA ASP A 194 14.50 3.56 -5.44
C ASP A 194 15.87 3.68 -4.77
N GLU A 195 16.48 4.86 -4.73
CA GLU A 195 17.70 5.16 -3.98
C GLU A 195 17.44 5.47 -2.50
N ASN A 196 16.27 6.02 -2.18
CA ASN A 196 15.93 6.52 -0.85
C ASN A 196 15.03 5.58 -0.03
N GLU A 197 14.16 4.80 -0.66
CA GLU A 197 13.22 3.92 0.06
C GLU A 197 13.94 2.86 0.90
N GLN A 198 13.40 2.59 2.09
CA GLN A 198 13.98 1.65 3.06
C GLN A 198 12.87 0.86 3.79
N PRO A 199 13.15 -0.38 4.25
CA PRO A 199 12.12 -1.35 4.61
C PRO A 199 11.44 -1.08 5.97
N GLY A 200 12.01 -0.24 6.82
CA GLY A 200 11.41 0.26 8.05
C GLY A 200 10.41 1.40 7.84
N CYS A 201 10.38 2.06 6.66
CA CYS A 201 9.48 3.19 6.43
C CYS A 201 8.02 2.72 6.41
N ILE A 202 7.17 3.39 7.20
CA ILE A 202 5.74 3.04 7.28
C ILE A 202 5.06 3.18 5.91
N HIS A 203 5.38 4.21 5.13
CA HIS A 203 4.79 4.42 3.81
C HIS A 203 5.35 3.49 2.74
N ALA A 204 6.64 3.14 2.80
CA ALA A 204 7.20 2.14 1.89
C ALA A 204 6.49 0.78 2.06
N ASN A 205 6.15 0.43 3.31
CA ASN A 205 5.37 -0.76 3.64
C ASN A 205 3.89 -0.62 3.21
N MET A 206 3.28 0.54 3.45
CA MET A 206 1.91 0.83 2.99
C MET A 206 1.79 0.76 1.45
N ASP A 207 2.83 1.22 0.74
CA ASP A 207 2.92 1.23 -0.72
C ASP A 207 2.96 -0.16 -1.36
N LEU A 208 3.19 -1.24 -0.61
CA LEU A 208 3.04 -2.59 -1.14
C LEU A 208 1.65 -2.80 -1.75
N TYR A 209 0.61 -2.17 -1.18
CA TYR A 209 -0.72 -2.18 -1.75
C TYR A 209 -0.78 -1.45 -3.10
N LYS A 210 -0.13 -0.28 -3.24
CA LYS A 210 0.00 0.46 -4.51
C LYS A 210 0.65 -0.40 -5.58
N TRP A 211 1.75 -1.08 -5.23
CA TRP A 211 2.50 -1.91 -6.17
C TRP A 211 1.70 -3.15 -6.57
N ALA A 212 1.02 -3.81 -5.62
CA ALA A 212 0.11 -4.92 -5.92
C ALA A 212 -1.03 -4.47 -6.86
N ALA A 213 -1.71 -3.38 -6.54
CA ALA A 213 -2.82 -2.84 -7.31
C ALA A 213 -2.43 -2.53 -8.76
N LYS A 214 -1.28 -1.88 -8.97
CA LYS A 214 -0.74 -1.55 -10.30
C LYS A 214 -0.26 -2.77 -11.10
N SER A 215 -0.19 -3.93 -10.45
CA SER A 215 0.32 -5.19 -11.00
C SER A 215 -0.78 -6.21 -11.27
N LEU A 216 -2.05 -5.89 -11.00
CA LEU A 216 -3.17 -6.69 -11.48
C LEU A 216 -3.20 -6.73 -13.02
N PRO A 217 -3.59 -7.87 -13.62
CA PRO A 217 -3.99 -9.13 -12.99
C PRO A 217 -2.83 -10.10 -12.72
N TRP A 218 -1.59 -9.68 -12.94
CA TRP A 218 -0.39 -10.52 -12.88
C TRP A 218 -0.05 -10.99 -11.47
N VAL A 219 -0.43 -10.19 -10.47
CA VAL A 219 -0.37 -10.60 -9.06
C VAL A 219 -1.71 -11.16 -8.59
N SER A 220 -1.68 -12.12 -7.67
CA SER A 220 -2.89 -12.74 -7.14
C SER A 220 -3.70 -11.78 -6.26
N SER A 221 -5.03 -11.92 -6.28
CA SER A 221 -5.93 -11.14 -5.42
C SER A 221 -5.70 -11.40 -3.93
N ASP A 222 -5.19 -12.57 -3.55
CA ASP A 222 -4.81 -12.84 -2.16
C ASP A 222 -3.60 -12.02 -1.71
N LEU A 223 -2.58 -11.87 -2.56
CA LEU A 223 -1.45 -11.00 -2.28
C LEU A 223 -1.87 -9.54 -2.22
N LEU A 224 -2.70 -9.09 -3.17
CA LEU A 224 -3.30 -7.75 -3.13
C LEU A 224 -4.04 -7.51 -1.82
N TRP A 225 -4.87 -8.46 -1.40
CA TRP A 225 -5.65 -8.36 -0.17
C TRP A 225 -4.78 -8.26 1.09
N ASN A 226 -3.72 -9.07 1.17
CA ASN A 226 -2.81 -9.01 2.30
C ASN A 226 -2.04 -7.68 2.35
N CYS A 227 -1.60 -7.17 1.19
CA CYS A 227 -1.01 -5.83 1.09
C CYS A 227 -2.01 -4.74 1.50
N PHE A 228 -3.28 -4.88 1.13
CA PHE A 228 -4.34 -3.95 1.52
C PHE A 228 -4.57 -3.92 3.03
N ARG A 229 -4.60 -5.09 3.69
CA ARG A 229 -4.71 -5.18 5.14
C ARG A 229 -3.51 -4.54 5.84
N LEU A 230 -2.30 -4.81 5.36
CA LEU A 230 -1.08 -4.16 5.86
C LEU A 230 -1.17 -2.63 5.71
N ALA A 231 -1.60 -2.15 4.54
CA ALA A 231 -1.74 -0.72 4.28
C ALA A 231 -2.79 -0.06 5.20
N THR A 232 -3.86 -0.77 5.56
CA THR A 232 -4.86 -0.28 6.53
C THR A 232 -4.25 -0.13 7.92
N LYS A 233 -3.49 -1.13 8.40
CA LYS A 233 -2.76 -1.04 9.68
C LYS A 233 -1.74 0.10 9.66
N ALA A 234 -0.98 0.23 8.57
CA ALA A 234 0.01 1.27 8.38
C ALA A 234 -0.63 2.67 8.47
N ARG A 235 -1.74 2.87 7.75
CA ARG A 235 -2.47 4.15 7.76
C ARG A 235 -3.07 4.48 9.13
N GLU A 236 -3.54 3.48 9.87
CA GLU A 236 -4.00 3.70 11.24
C GLU A 236 -2.88 4.21 12.14
N ILE A 237 -1.72 3.53 12.14
CA ILE A 237 -0.56 3.94 12.94
C ILE A 237 -0.08 5.34 12.53
N ASP A 238 0.01 5.60 11.22
CA ASP A 238 0.37 6.88 10.62
C ASP A 238 -0.52 8.02 11.13
N MET A 239 -1.84 7.83 11.08
CA MET A 239 -2.80 8.83 11.57
C MET A 239 -2.80 8.98 13.08
N ARG A 240 -2.68 7.88 13.84
CA ARG A 240 -2.61 7.94 15.31
C ARG A 240 -1.36 8.68 15.80
N ALA A 241 -0.25 8.60 15.06
CA ALA A 241 1.00 9.29 15.38
C ALA A 241 1.03 10.76 14.93
N SER A 242 0.06 11.17 14.12
CA SER A 242 -0.04 12.51 13.55
C SER A 242 -0.42 13.56 14.63
N PRO A 243 -0.37 14.86 14.28
CA PRO A 243 -0.86 15.93 15.15
C PRO A 243 -2.40 16.09 15.11
N TYR A 244 -3.12 15.25 14.37
CA TYR A 244 -4.59 15.27 14.31
C TYR A 244 -5.22 14.49 15.48
N ASP A 245 -6.39 14.92 15.92
CA ASP A 245 -7.21 14.20 16.88
C ASP A 245 -8.21 13.29 16.16
N LEU A 246 -8.10 11.97 16.40
CA LEU A 246 -8.95 10.94 15.82
C LEU A 246 -9.83 10.24 16.87
N THR A 247 -9.94 10.79 18.09
CA THR A 247 -10.71 10.17 19.18
C THR A 247 -12.19 10.01 18.83
N SER A 248 -12.78 10.94 18.08
CA SER A 248 -14.15 10.83 17.56
C SER A 248 -14.36 9.67 16.57
N PHE A 249 -13.28 9.14 16.00
CA PHE A 249 -13.26 7.96 15.13
C PHE A 249 -12.82 6.69 15.88
N GLY A 250 -12.65 6.75 17.20
CA GLY A 250 -12.28 5.61 18.04
C GLY A 250 -10.79 5.28 18.06
N TYR A 251 -9.91 6.21 17.68
CA TYR A 251 -8.46 6.00 17.66
C TYR A 251 -7.74 6.83 18.70
N ASP A 252 -7.08 6.17 19.65
CA ASP A 252 -6.22 6.83 20.62
C ASP A 252 -4.90 7.30 20.00
N PRO A 253 -4.43 8.52 20.31
CA PRO A 253 -3.21 9.07 19.75
C PRO A 253 -1.96 8.34 20.26
N ILE A 254 -1.02 8.09 19.34
CA ILE A 254 0.36 7.72 19.66
C ILE A 254 1.14 9.03 19.81
N LYS A 255 1.37 9.43 21.07
CA LYS A 255 1.93 10.75 21.43
C LYS A 255 3.44 10.85 21.16
N VAL A 256 3.86 10.90 19.90
CA VAL A 256 5.28 10.92 19.44
C VAL A 256 6.08 12.17 19.87
N GLU A 257 5.42 13.19 20.40
CA GLU A 257 6.04 14.30 21.12
C GLU A 257 6.76 13.82 22.39
N THR A 258 6.25 12.75 23.04
CA THR A 258 6.82 12.14 24.24
C THR A 258 7.81 11.00 23.92
N PRO A 259 8.81 10.74 24.78
CA PRO A 259 9.69 9.56 24.63
C PRO A 259 8.93 8.23 24.61
N GLU A 260 7.90 8.09 25.44
CA GLU A 260 7.07 6.89 25.56
C GLU A 260 6.30 6.62 24.27
N GLY A 261 5.68 7.65 23.69
CA GLY A 261 4.97 7.54 22.42
C GLY A 261 5.89 7.22 21.25
N ARG A 262 7.13 7.73 21.23
CA ARG A 262 8.13 7.33 20.22
C ARG A 262 8.53 5.87 20.33
N ARG A 263 8.74 5.36 21.55
CA ARG A 263 9.02 3.94 21.78
C ARG A 263 7.86 3.05 21.34
N LEU A 264 6.62 3.46 21.63
CA LEU A 264 5.42 2.76 21.14
C LEU A 264 5.34 2.77 19.61
N TYR A 265 5.53 3.94 18.98
CA TYR A 265 5.51 4.07 17.53
C TYR A 265 6.56 3.16 16.87
N GLU A 266 7.81 3.21 17.36
CA GLU A 266 8.89 2.39 16.82
C GLU A 266 8.60 0.89 16.95
N LYS A 267 8.04 0.45 18.09
CA LYS A 267 7.62 -0.94 18.29
C LYS A 267 6.59 -1.37 17.23
N LEU A 268 5.57 -0.55 16.99
CA LEU A 268 4.52 -0.82 16.00
C LEU A 268 5.08 -0.79 14.57
N GLN A 269 5.98 0.15 14.28
CA GLN A 269 6.65 0.30 12.98
C GLN A 269 7.53 -0.92 12.65
N ARG A 270 8.26 -1.44 13.64
CA ARG A 270 9.06 -2.67 13.49
C ARG A 270 8.18 -3.87 13.18
N HIS A 271 7.12 -4.07 13.96
CA HIS A 271 6.17 -5.16 13.71
C HIS A 271 5.54 -5.08 12.31
N LEU A 272 5.17 -3.88 11.86
CA LEU A 272 4.65 -3.66 10.51
C LEU A 272 5.71 -3.99 9.43
N ALA A 273 6.97 -3.63 9.65
CA ALA A 273 8.06 -3.96 8.72
C ALA A 273 8.29 -5.48 8.61
N ASP A 274 8.19 -6.20 9.73
CA ASP A 274 8.29 -7.67 9.78
C ASP A 274 7.12 -8.31 9.00
N GLU A 275 5.88 -7.83 9.19
CA GLU A 275 4.71 -8.30 8.43
C GLU A 275 4.84 -7.96 6.92
N ALA A 276 5.49 -6.86 6.58
CA ALA A 276 5.64 -6.39 5.21
C ALA A 276 6.69 -7.18 4.40
N GLN A 277 7.70 -7.75 5.08
CA GLN A 277 8.79 -8.47 4.43
C GLN A 277 8.32 -9.60 3.51
N PRO A 278 7.54 -10.61 3.97
CA PRO A 278 7.10 -11.70 3.10
C PRO A 278 6.17 -11.23 1.97
N LEU A 279 5.40 -10.16 2.19
CA LEU A 279 4.55 -9.58 1.14
C LEU A 279 5.38 -8.93 0.03
N ARG A 280 6.45 -8.22 0.40
CA ARG A 280 7.41 -7.65 -0.54
C ARG A 280 8.12 -8.73 -1.36
N GLU A 281 8.59 -9.78 -0.70
CA GLU A 281 9.23 -10.92 -1.35
C GLU A 281 8.28 -11.62 -2.34
N SER A 282 7.03 -11.84 -1.95
CA SER A 282 6.00 -12.41 -2.83
C SER A 282 5.68 -11.51 -4.03
N LEU A 283 5.64 -10.19 -3.85
CA LEU A 283 5.46 -9.25 -4.97
C LEU A 283 6.64 -9.30 -5.93
N ILE A 284 7.88 -9.28 -5.42
CA ILE A 284 9.09 -9.42 -6.23
C ILE A 284 9.02 -10.71 -7.06
N LEU A 285 8.71 -11.84 -6.42
CA LEU A 285 8.63 -13.14 -7.09
C LEU A 285 7.60 -13.14 -8.23
N GLN A 286 6.38 -12.66 -7.99
CA GLN A 286 5.34 -12.66 -9.01
C GLN A 286 5.67 -11.69 -10.16
N LEU A 287 6.20 -10.51 -9.84
CA LEU A 287 6.64 -9.55 -10.85
C LEU A 287 7.79 -10.07 -11.70
N THR A 288 8.78 -10.74 -11.09
CA THR A 288 9.88 -11.38 -11.83
C THR A 288 9.35 -12.47 -12.75
N LYS A 289 8.44 -13.34 -12.29
CA LYS A 289 7.82 -14.36 -13.14
C LYS A 289 7.07 -13.75 -14.32
N THR A 290 6.28 -12.70 -14.09
CA THR A 290 5.56 -12.00 -15.17
C THR A 290 6.50 -11.34 -16.17
N LEU A 291 7.60 -10.73 -15.71
CA LEU A 291 8.53 -10.01 -16.58
C LEU A 291 9.51 -10.90 -17.34
N ASN A 292 9.70 -12.14 -16.88
CA ASN A 292 10.57 -13.15 -17.51
C ASN A 292 9.79 -14.17 -18.35
N ALA A 293 8.47 -14.12 -18.34
CA ALA A 293 7.66 -14.88 -19.30
C ALA A 293 7.85 -14.23 -20.68
N ASP A 294 8.43 -15.00 -21.59
CA ASP A 294 8.66 -14.65 -22.99
C ASP A 294 7.35 -14.71 -23.78
#